data_AF-A0A7J0GZ04-F1
#
_entry.id   AF-A0A7J0GZ04-F1
#
_cell.length_a   1.000
_cell.length_b   1.000
_cell.length_c   1.000
_cell.angle_alpha   90.00
_cell.angle_beta   90.00
_cell.angle_gamma   90.00
#
_symmetry.space_group_name_H-M   'P 1'
#
loop_
_entity.id
_entity.type
_entity.pdbx_description
1 polymer ?
#
loop_
_entity_poly.entity_id
_entity_poly.type
_entity_poly.pdbx_seq_one_letter_code
_entity_poly.pdbx_strand_id
1 'polypeptide(L)'
;MELDDGVKAGRHFGSSTSAGARPSVGRASSKTLQDCEDAVSPFRQEGTEPNGKIVRITPSAKECISKLRSDFETKLSDDLHTPYILNATLQEAFRFVNTSINQLKKKQQKQQLSVVQSLVELETEVKQVLSILGLLSESTYSEVLQQLKDKALKRSGLSEQNILQLIEERMLARKSKDFKRGDEIRVELAAKGIALMDVGNETIWRPCVRPVQEEQPPLPSQEEQPSVADKQEEKVLPVST
;
A
#
# COMPACT_ATOMS: atom_id res chain seq x y z
N MET A 1 -30.85 33.14 40.81
CA MET A 1 -29.49 32.71 41.13
C MET A 1 -29.56 31.20 41.08
N GLU A 2 -29.31 30.66 39.89
CA GLU A 2 -29.58 29.27 39.52
C GLU A 2 -28.57 28.30 40.15
N LEU A 3 -29.09 27.10 40.40
CA LEU A 3 -28.41 25.94 40.95
C LEU A 3 -27.57 25.22 39.88
N ASP A 4 -26.54 24.59 40.40
CA ASP A 4 -25.58 23.65 39.80
C ASP A 4 -26.28 22.45 39.14
N ASP A 5 -25.84 22.07 37.93
CA ASP A 5 -25.66 20.67 37.50
C ASP A 5 -25.19 20.61 36.03
N GLY A 6 -24.00 20.05 35.79
CA GLY A 6 -23.46 19.98 34.43
C GLY A 6 -22.12 19.29 34.29
N VAL A 7 -21.97 18.08 34.86
CA VAL A 7 -20.83 17.19 34.60
C VAL A 7 -20.77 16.86 33.10
N LYS A 8 -19.91 17.57 32.36
CA LYS A 8 -19.57 17.25 30.97
C LYS A 8 -18.59 16.08 30.95
N ALA A 9 -19.12 14.90 30.66
CA ALA A 9 -18.34 13.72 30.29
C ALA A 9 -17.45 14.04 29.07
N GLY A 10 -16.14 14.14 29.31
CA GLY A 10 -15.13 14.27 28.28
C GLY A 10 -15.10 13.01 27.42
N ARG A 11 -15.57 13.11 26.18
CA ARG A 11 -15.38 12.06 25.17
C ARG A 11 -13.88 11.97 24.87
N HIS A 12 -13.24 10.93 25.38
CA HIS A 12 -11.97 10.45 24.87
C HIS A 12 -12.18 9.99 23.42
N PHE A 13 -11.87 10.86 22.47
CA PHE A 13 -11.58 10.45 21.09
C PHE A 13 -10.25 9.69 21.14
N GLY A 14 -10.32 8.37 21.27
CA GLY A 14 -9.20 7.50 20.98
C GLY A 14 -8.78 7.71 19.54
N SER A 15 -7.63 8.34 19.35
CA SER A 15 -6.92 8.41 18.08
C SER A 15 -6.63 6.98 17.64
N SER A 16 -7.42 6.48 16.70
CA SER A 16 -7.15 5.23 15.99
C SER A 16 -5.95 5.47 15.08
N THR A 17 -4.76 5.38 15.67
CA THR A 17 -3.52 5.28 14.93
C THR A 17 -3.57 3.94 14.21
N SER A 18 -3.98 3.96 12.95
CA SER A 18 -3.95 2.78 12.10
C SER A 18 -2.52 2.25 12.11
N ALA A 19 -2.32 1.04 12.64
CA ALA A 19 -1.15 0.23 12.29
C ALA A 19 -1.27 -0.05 10.79
N GLY A 20 -0.82 0.93 9.99
CA GLY A 20 -1.07 1.01 8.57
C GLY A 20 -0.11 0.10 7.86
N ALA A 21 -0.60 -1.07 7.44
CA ALA A 21 0.13 -1.92 6.50
C ALA A 21 0.59 -1.06 5.30
N ARG A 22 1.92 -0.89 5.20
CA ARG A 22 2.50 -0.06 4.15
C ARG A 22 2.32 -0.76 2.81
N PRO A 23 1.73 -0.08 1.80
CA PRO A 23 1.70 -0.61 0.45
C PRO A 23 3.13 -0.71 -0.07
N SER A 24 3.40 -1.68 -0.94
CA SER A 24 4.67 -1.69 -1.67
C SER A 24 4.73 -0.46 -2.57
N VAL A 25 5.90 0.19 -2.63
CA VAL A 25 6.15 1.41 -3.41
C VAL A 25 5.69 1.21 -4.86
N GLY A 26 6.09 0.10 -5.49
CA GLY A 26 5.70 -0.22 -6.86
C GLY A 26 4.19 -0.33 -7.08
N ARG A 27 3.43 -0.91 -6.14
CA ARG A 27 1.96 -1.02 -6.28
C ARG A 27 1.29 0.34 -6.21
N ALA A 28 1.70 1.17 -5.24
CA ALA A 28 1.13 2.50 -5.07
C ALA A 28 1.32 3.34 -6.34
N SER A 29 2.52 3.28 -6.93
CA SER A 29 2.85 3.90 -8.21
C SER A 29 1.95 3.42 -9.35
N SER A 30 1.84 2.10 -9.57
CA SER A 30 0.97 1.55 -10.64
C SER A 30 -0.49 1.92 -10.45
N LYS A 31 -1.00 1.97 -9.21
CA LYS A 31 -2.39 2.38 -8.97
C LYS A 31 -2.63 3.85 -9.29
N THR A 32 -1.74 4.74 -8.87
CA THR A 32 -1.85 6.17 -9.19
C THR A 32 -1.74 6.43 -10.68
N LEU A 33 -0.90 5.68 -11.40
CA LEU A 33 -0.80 5.80 -12.86
C LEU A 33 -2.06 5.28 -13.57
N GLN A 34 -2.62 4.14 -13.14
CA GLN A 34 -3.92 3.67 -13.64
C GLN A 34 -5.03 4.69 -13.38
N ASP A 35 -5.10 5.26 -12.17
CA ASP A 35 -6.11 6.27 -11.82
C ASP A 35 -5.98 7.54 -12.66
N CYS A 36 -4.74 7.91 -13.03
CA CYS A 36 -4.47 9.01 -13.92
C CYS A 36 -4.97 8.71 -15.34
N GLU A 37 -4.67 7.53 -15.87
CA GLU A 37 -5.12 7.08 -17.20
C GLU A 37 -6.66 7.05 -17.28
N ASP A 38 -7.30 6.46 -16.27
CA ASP A 38 -8.76 6.39 -16.17
C ASP A 38 -9.39 7.79 -16.12
N ALA A 39 -8.79 8.72 -15.36
CA ALA A 39 -9.28 10.09 -15.22
C ALA A 39 -9.11 10.94 -16.48
N VAL A 40 -8.08 10.67 -17.28
CA VAL A 40 -7.80 11.38 -18.54
C VAL A 40 -8.59 10.80 -19.71
N SER A 41 -8.90 9.51 -19.69
CA SER A 41 -9.54 8.78 -20.79
C SER A 41 -10.80 9.45 -21.40
N PRO A 42 -11.74 10.03 -20.62
CA PRO A 42 -12.96 10.62 -21.21
C PRO A 42 -12.66 11.88 -22.03
N PHE A 43 -11.61 12.61 -21.66
CA PHE A 43 -11.23 13.87 -22.29
C PHE A 43 -10.35 13.68 -23.53
N ARG A 44 -9.80 12.47 -23.73
CA ARG A 44 -9.03 12.12 -24.93
C ARG A 44 -9.91 12.02 -26.18
N GLN A 45 -11.20 11.69 -26.02
CA GLN A 45 -12.15 11.63 -27.13
C GLN A 45 -12.80 12.98 -27.44
N GLU A 46 -12.99 13.85 -26.44
CA GLU A 46 -13.53 15.21 -26.59
C GLU A 46 -12.47 16.25 -27.04
N GLY A 47 -11.18 15.86 -27.09
CA GLY A 47 -10.04 16.76 -27.28
C GLY A 47 -9.71 17.17 -28.72
N THR A 48 -10.51 16.82 -29.72
CA THR A 48 -10.29 17.33 -31.09
C THR A 48 -11.14 18.59 -31.34
N GLU A 49 -10.83 19.66 -30.62
CA GLU A 49 -11.18 21.00 -31.09
C GLU A 49 -10.34 21.25 -32.37
N PRO A 50 -10.92 21.59 -33.54
CA PRO A 50 -10.23 21.76 -34.82
C PRO A 50 -9.26 22.95 -34.89
N ASN A 51 -8.84 23.52 -33.76
CA ASN A 51 -8.05 24.73 -33.74
C ASN A 51 -6.96 24.57 -32.68
N GLY A 52 -5.70 24.55 -33.12
CA GLY A 52 -4.48 24.26 -32.34
C GLY A 52 -4.17 25.24 -31.21
N LYS A 53 -5.13 25.47 -30.30
CA LYS A 53 -4.93 26.17 -29.04
C LYS A 53 -4.26 25.20 -28.08
N ILE A 54 -2.96 25.40 -27.87
CA ILE A 54 -2.19 24.79 -26.79
C ILE A 54 -2.91 25.11 -25.47
N VAL A 55 -3.60 24.13 -24.91
CA VAL A 55 -4.17 24.25 -23.56
C VAL A 55 -2.99 24.39 -22.61
N ARG A 56 -2.90 25.50 -21.88
CA ARG A 56 -1.81 25.73 -20.93
C ARG A 56 -2.02 24.88 -19.69
N ILE A 57 -0.97 24.16 -19.27
CA ILE A 57 -0.93 23.51 -17.96
C ILE A 57 -1.02 24.52 -16.82
N THR A 58 -1.44 24.04 -15.66
CA THR A 58 -1.48 24.86 -14.45
C THR A 58 -0.06 25.23 -14.00
N PRO A 59 0.15 26.42 -13.40
CA PRO A 59 1.48 26.81 -12.88
C PRO A 59 2.05 25.80 -11.89
N SER A 60 1.21 25.26 -11.00
CA SER A 60 1.60 24.24 -10.02
C SER A 60 2.04 22.93 -10.68
N ALA A 61 1.41 22.54 -11.80
CA ALA A 61 1.86 21.37 -12.56
C ALA A 61 3.21 21.62 -13.23
N LYS A 62 3.41 22.81 -13.80
CA LYS A 62 4.69 23.19 -14.41
C LYS A 62 5.82 23.15 -13.39
N GLU A 63 5.57 23.68 -12.19
CA GLU A 63 6.51 23.63 -11.07
C GLU A 63 6.83 22.18 -10.67
N CYS A 64 5.79 21.34 -10.48
CA CYS A 64 5.95 19.92 -10.15
C CYS A 64 6.78 19.16 -11.20
N ILE A 65 6.52 19.37 -12.49
CA ILE A 65 7.27 18.76 -13.60
C ILE A 65 8.72 19.25 -13.59
N SER A 66 8.94 20.56 -13.42
CA SER A 66 10.29 21.12 -13.38
C SER A 66 11.10 20.62 -12.19
N LYS A 67 10.47 20.46 -11.04
CA LYS A 67 11.08 19.89 -9.84
C LYS A 67 11.40 18.40 -10.05
N LEU A 68 10.46 17.63 -10.61
CA LEU A 68 10.69 16.22 -10.94
C LEU A 68 11.92 16.05 -11.84
N ARG A 69 12.04 16.87 -12.91
CA ARG A 69 13.21 16.87 -13.80
C ARG A 69 14.49 17.25 -13.08
N SER A 70 14.47 18.37 -12.37
CA SER A 70 15.65 18.88 -11.67
C SER A 70 16.16 17.90 -10.62
N ASP A 71 15.28 17.38 -9.77
CA ASP A 71 15.65 16.40 -8.75
C ASP A 71 16.12 15.09 -9.38
N PHE A 72 15.49 14.65 -10.47
CA PHE A 72 15.90 13.45 -11.20
C PHE A 72 17.33 13.61 -11.77
N GLU A 73 17.60 14.69 -12.49
CA GLU A 73 18.92 14.95 -13.10
C GLU A 73 20.01 15.12 -12.04
N THR A 74 19.74 15.92 -11.00
CA THR A 74 20.73 16.17 -9.93
C THR A 74 21.01 14.91 -9.12
N LYS A 75 20.00 14.11 -8.79
CA LYS A 75 20.19 12.88 -7.99
C LYS A 75 20.69 11.70 -8.80
N LEU A 76 20.43 11.66 -10.10
CA LEU A 76 21.00 10.63 -10.96
C LEU A 76 22.48 10.94 -11.27
N SER A 77 22.83 12.21 -11.48
CA SER A 77 24.24 12.62 -11.69
C SER A 77 25.08 12.52 -10.41
N ASP A 78 24.46 12.65 -9.25
CA ASP A 78 25.07 12.41 -7.93
C ASP A 78 24.98 10.92 -7.55
N ASP A 79 25.97 10.13 -7.97
CA ASP A 79 26.16 8.71 -7.59
C ASP A 79 24.93 7.81 -7.84
N LEU A 80 24.15 8.09 -8.89
CA LEU A 80 22.94 7.34 -9.24
C LEU A 80 22.02 7.10 -8.02
N HIS A 81 21.72 8.16 -7.27
CA HIS A 81 20.96 8.10 -6.02
C HIS A 81 19.45 7.80 -6.24
N THR A 82 19.17 6.66 -6.84
CA THR A 82 17.85 6.12 -7.17
C THR A 82 16.92 5.95 -5.96
N PRO A 83 17.38 5.63 -4.73
CA PRO A 83 16.47 5.54 -3.58
C PRO A 83 15.73 6.84 -3.30
N TYR A 84 16.38 8.00 -3.46
CA TYR A 84 15.73 9.30 -3.29
C TYR A 84 14.72 9.56 -4.40
N ILE A 85 15.08 9.26 -5.65
CA ILE A 85 14.17 9.41 -6.79
C ILE A 85 12.88 8.62 -6.56
N LEU A 86 12.99 7.35 -6.14
CA LEU A 86 11.84 6.46 -5.93
C LEU A 86 11.00 6.82 -4.68
N ASN A 87 11.65 7.23 -3.59
CA ASN A 87 11.00 7.40 -2.29
C ASN A 87 10.62 8.86 -1.96
N ALA A 88 11.24 9.84 -2.61
CA ALA A 88 10.94 11.26 -2.42
C ALA A 88 10.35 11.85 -3.70
N THR A 89 11.15 11.98 -4.76
CA THR A 89 10.79 12.75 -5.96
C THR A 89 9.54 12.20 -6.66
N LEU A 90 9.50 10.90 -6.97
CA LEU A 90 8.32 10.28 -7.58
C LEU A 90 7.11 10.29 -6.64
N GLN A 91 7.31 10.17 -5.33
CA GLN A 91 6.20 10.23 -4.36
C GLN A 91 5.55 11.61 -4.33
N GLU A 92 6.30 12.69 -4.50
CA GLU A 92 5.75 14.04 -4.64
C GLU A 92 4.91 14.16 -5.91
N ALA A 93 5.42 13.68 -7.05
CA ALA A 93 4.68 13.65 -8.31
C ALA A 93 3.36 12.85 -8.18
N PHE A 94 3.41 11.65 -7.58
CA PHE A 94 2.20 10.84 -7.37
C PHE A 94 1.19 11.52 -6.42
N ARG A 95 1.65 12.22 -5.37
CA ARG A 95 0.74 13.02 -4.52
C ARG A 95 0.06 14.13 -5.30
N PHE A 96 0.79 14.80 -6.19
CA PHE A 96 0.23 15.82 -7.07
C PHE A 96 -0.81 15.23 -8.02
N VAL A 97 -0.52 14.09 -8.66
CA VAL A 97 -1.48 13.36 -9.52
C VAL A 97 -2.77 13.07 -8.76
N ASN A 98 -2.69 12.43 -7.59
CA ASN A 98 -3.86 12.10 -6.77
C ASN A 98 -4.66 13.36 -6.36
N THR A 99 -3.97 14.46 -6.05
CA THR A 99 -4.62 15.74 -5.74
C THR A 99 -5.34 16.33 -6.95
N SER A 100 -4.71 16.33 -8.12
CA SER A 100 -5.27 16.81 -9.37
C SER A 100 -6.49 15.98 -9.81
N ILE A 101 -6.45 14.65 -9.67
CA ILE A 101 -7.62 13.77 -9.93
C ILE A 101 -8.79 14.14 -9.01
N ASN A 102 -8.53 14.39 -7.73
CA ASN A 102 -9.57 14.82 -6.79
C ASN A 102 -10.12 16.21 -7.11
N GLN A 103 -9.30 17.12 -7.64
CA GLN A 103 -9.74 18.44 -8.11
C GLN A 103 -10.55 18.35 -9.39
N LEU A 104 -10.20 17.44 -10.31
CA LEU A 104 -10.91 17.22 -11.56
C LEU A 104 -12.39 16.88 -11.30
N LYS A 105 -12.66 16.03 -10.31
CA LYS A 105 -14.01 15.65 -9.87
C LYS A 105 -14.85 16.81 -9.30
N LYS A 106 -14.22 17.94 -8.94
CA LYS A 106 -14.87 19.07 -8.22
C LYS A 106 -14.97 20.36 -9.04
N LYS A 107 -14.30 20.46 -10.20
CA LYS A 107 -14.15 21.70 -10.97
C LYS A 107 -15.15 21.80 -12.13
N GLN A 108 -15.40 23.03 -12.59
CA GLN A 108 -16.21 23.31 -13.79
C GLN A 108 -15.45 22.96 -15.09
N GLN A 109 -16.16 22.62 -16.15
CA GLN A 109 -15.64 22.05 -17.41
C GLN A 109 -14.46 22.82 -18.02
N LYS A 110 -14.49 24.16 -18.04
CA LYS A 110 -13.40 24.99 -18.57
C LYS A 110 -12.07 24.84 -17.80
N GLN A 111 -12.13 24.54 -16.51
CA GLN A 111 -10.95 24.32 -15.66
C GLN A 111 -10.53 22.85 -15.63
N GLN A 112 -11.41 21.93 -16.03
CA GLN A 112 -11.07 20.52 -16.13
C GLN A 112 -10.04 20.28 -17.25
N LEU A 113 -10.18 20.94 -18.40
CA LEU A 113 -9.25 20.80 -19.53
C LEU A 113 -7.79 21.14 -19.17
N SER A 114 -7.54 22.19 -18.39
CA SER A 114 -6.17 22.54 -17.97
C SER A 114 -5.59 21.58 -16.93
N VAL A 115 -6.43 21.02 -16.06
CA VAL A 115 -6.03 19.98 -15.10
C VAL A 115 -5.74 18.67 -15.84
N VAL A 116 -6.56 18.28 -16.82
CA VAL A 116 -6.33 17.10 -17.66
C VAL A 116 -5.02 17.23 -18.43
N GLN A 117 -4.78 18.38 -19.09
CA GLN A 117 -3.51 18.61 -19.78
C GLN A 117 -2.32 18.55 -18.82
N SER A 118 -2.48 19.09 -17.60
CA SER A 118 -1.46 19.00 -16.54
C SER A 118 -1.17 17.56 -16.12
N LEU A 119 -2.20 16.71 -16.05
CA LEU A 119 -2.07 15.30 -15.73
C LEU A 119 -1.36 14.53 -16.85
N VAL A 120 -1.71 14.80 -18.11
CA VAL A 120 -1.07 14.17 -19.30
C VAL A 120 0.43 14.48 -19.36
N GLU A 121 0.80 15.75 -19.17
CA GLU A 121 2.21 16.16 -19.21
C GLU A 121 3.00 15.56 -18.04
N LEU A 122 2.43 15.56 -16.83
CA LEU A 122 3.08 14.94 -15.68
C LEU A 122 3.18 13.41 -15.81
N GLU A 123 2.16 12.75 -16.34
CA GLU A 123 2.18 11.30 -16.62
C GLU A 123 3.29 10.97 -17.62
N THR A 124 3.43 11.78 -18.68
CA THR A 124 4.50 11.63 -19.69
C THR A 124 5.87 11.75 -19.03
N GLU A 125 6.05 12.73 -18.16
CA GLU A 125 7.31 12.93 -17.43
C GLU A 125 7.64 11.76 -16.51
N VAL A 126 6.65 11.28 -15.74
CA VAL A 126 6.83 10.13 -14.86
C VAL A 126 7.17 8.88 -15.66
N LYS A 127 6.51 8.65 -16.80
CA LYS A 127 6.84 7.54 -17.72
C LYS A 127 8.27 7.63 -18.24
N GLN A 128 8.75 8.84 -18.56
CA GLN A 128 10.14 9.04 -18.99
C GLN A 128 11.13 8.68 -17.86
N VAL A 129 10.90 9.16 -16.64
CA VAL A 129 11.73 8.81 -15.47
C VAL A 129 11.73 7.30 -15.23
N LEU A 130 10.56 6.66 -15.24
CA LEU A 130 10.44 5.21 -15.04
C LEU A 130 11.11 4.42 -16.17
N SER A 131 11.05 4.91 -17.41
CA SER A 131 11.73 4.32 -18.56
C SER A 131 13.25 4.34 -18.39
N ILE A 132 13.82 5.48 -18.01
CA ILE A 132 15.27 5.61 -17.78
C ILE A 132 15.74 4.72 -16.63
N LEU A 133 14.94 4.57 -15.58
CA LEU A 133 15.22 3.65 -14.47
C LEU A 133 15.02 2.17 -14.81
N GLY A 134 14.51 1.83 -16.00
CA GLY A 134 14.21 0.45 -16.39
C GLY A 134 13.03 -0.16 -15.63
N LEU A 135 12.11 0.67 -15.14
CA LEU A 135 10.95 0.28 -14.32
C LEU A 135 9.62 0.34 -15.07
N LEU A 136 9.63 0.75 -16.34
CA LEU A 136 8.45 0.75 -17.19
C LEU A 136 8.19 -0.68 -17.70
N SER A 137 6.97 -1.17 -17.53
CA SER A 137 6.53 -2.49 -18.04
C SER A 137 5.85 -2.33 -19.40
N GLU A 138 5.94 -3.33 -20.25
CA GLU A 138 5.14 -3.43 -21.48
C GLU A 138 3.67 -3.78 -21.18
N SER A 139 3.40 -4.38 -20.02
CA SER A 139 2.04 -4.67 -19.55
C SER A 139 1.32 -3.39 -19.10
N THR A 140 0.01 -3.39 -19.25
CA THR A 140 -0.86 -2.34 -18.71
C THR A 140 -0.79 -2.28 -17.18
N TYR A 141 -1.07 -1.11 -16.60
CA TYR A 141 -1.05 -0.97 -15.14
C TYR A 141 -2.09 -1.88 -14.46
N SER A 142 -3.24 -2.13 -15.09
CA SER A 142 -4.27 -3.04 -14.60
C SER A 142 -3.78 -4.49 -14.53
N GLU A 143 -3.06 -4.97 -15.54
CA GLU A 143 -2.41 -6.29 -15.54
C GLU A 143 -1.36 -6.40 -14.44
N VAL A 144 -0.50 -5.39 -14.28
CA VAL A 144 0.50 -5.35 -13.21
C VAL A 144 -0.19 -5.42 -11.83
N LEU A 145 -1.26 -4.64 -11.63
CA LEU A 145 -2.03 -4.65 -10.39
C LEU A 145 -2.70 -6.01 -10.13
N GLN A 146 -3.19 -6.69 -11.17
CA GLN A 146 -3.77 -8.02 -11.06
C GLN A 146 -2.70 -9.07 -10.72
N GLN A 147 -1.55 -9.06 -11.39
CA GLN A 147 -0.43 -9.95 -11.06
C GLN A 147 0.05 -9.76 -9.61
N LEU A 148 0.04 -8.53 -9.11
CA LEU A 148 0.37 -8.24 -7.70
C LEU A 148 -0.68 -8.82 -6.74
N LYS A 149 -1.97 -8.81 -7.10
CA LYS A 149 -3.02 -9.49 -6.35
C LYS A 149 -2.81 -11.00 -6.35
N ASP A 150 -2.60 -11.61 -7.51
CA ASP A 150 -2.41 -13.06 -7.65
C ASP A 150 -1.19 -13.55 -6.86
N LYS A 151 -0.08 -12.81 -6.93
CA LYS A 151 1.13 -13.08 -6.13
C LYS A 151 0.87 -12.95 -4.62
N ALA A 152 0.00 -12.03 -4.20
CA ALA A 152 -0.37 -11.90 -2.79
C ALA A 152 -1.27 -13.05 -2.33
N LEU A 153 -2.24 -13.48 -3.13
CA LEU A 153 -3.09 -14.64 -2.87
C LEU A 153 -2.25 -15.92 -2.73
N LYS A 154 -1.33 -16.14 -3.68
CA LYS A 154 -0.42 -17.29 -3.65
C LYS A 154 0.46 -17.29 -2.39
N ARG A 155 0.97 -16.12 -1.98
CA ARG A 155 1.82 -15.99 -0.79
C ARG A 155 1.04 -16.13 0.52
N SER A 156 -0.21 -15.68 0.57
CA SER A 156 -1.06 -15.77 1.75
C SER A 156 -1.66 -17.17 1.96
N GLY A 157 -1.68 -18.01 0.90
CA GLY A 157 -2.39 -19.28 0.91
C GLY A 157 -3.92 -19.12 0.97
N LEU A 158 -4.44 -17.93 0.65
CA LEU A 158 -5.86 -17.63 0.68
C LEU A 158 -6.42 -17.51 -0.74
N SER A 159 -7.66 -17.97 -0.92
CA SER A 159 -8.45 -17.61 -2.08
C SER A 159 -9.04 -16.20 -1.90
N GLU A 160 -9.41 -15.56 -3.01
CA GLU A 160 -10.15 -14.29 -2.95
C GLU A 160 -11.46 -14.42 -2.17
N GLN A 161 -12.15 -15.56 -2.30
CA GLN A 161 -13.37 -15.86 -1.55
C GLN A 161 -13.15 -15.86 -0.03
N ASN A 162 -12.04 -16.44 0.45
CA ASN A 162 -11.72 -16.45 1.88
C ASN A 162 -11.49 -15.02 2.40
N ILE A 163 -10.87 -14.16 1.60
CA ILE A 163 -10.65 -12.74 1.97
C ILE A 163 -12.00 -12.01 2.04
N LEU A 164 -12.88 -12.22 1.07
CA LEU A 164 -14.20 -11.59 1.05
C LEU A 164 -15.05 -12.01 2.25
N GLN A 165 -15.01 -13.29 2.64
CA GLN A 165 -15.66 -13.79 3.86
C GLN A 165 -15.12 -13.12 5.12
N LEU A 166 -13.80 -12.97 5.25
CA LEU A 166 -13.18 -12.27 6.38
C LEU A 166 -13.55 -10.77 6.41
N ILE A 167 -13.69 -10.14 5.24
CA ILE A 167 -14.17 -8.75 5.14
C ILE A 167 -15.61 -8.65 5.63
N GLU A 168 -16.49 -9.56 5.21
CA GLU A 168 -17.88 -9.61 5.65
C GLU A 168 -17.98 -9.84 7.17
N GLU A 169 -17.20 -10.79 7.71
CA GLU A 169 -17.11 -11.04 9.14
C GLU A 169 -16.66 -9.78 9.91
N ARG A 170 -15.66 -9.06 9.41
CA ARG A 170 -15.24 -7.78 9.98
C ARG A 170 -16.38 -6.75 9.97
N MET A 171 -17.16 -6.68 8.88
CA MET A 171 -18.29 -5.74 8.81
C MET A 171 -19.37 -6.10 9.83
N LEU A 172 -19.69 -7.38 9.99
CA LEU A 172 -20.64 -7.87 11.00
C LEU A 172 -20.15 -7.61 12.43
N ALA A 173 -18.86 -7.84 12.70
CA ALA A 173 -18.23 -7.53 13.99
C ALA A 173 -18.35 -6.03 14.33
N ARG A 174 -18.04 -5.14 13.37
CA ARG A 174 -18.20 -3.69 13.57
C ARG A 174 -19.66 -3.29 13.78
N LYS A 175 -20.60 -3.91 13.06
CA LYS A 175 -22.05 -3.66 13.21
C LYS A 175 -22.57 -4.08 14.59
N SER A 176 -22.02 -5.17 15.14
CA SER A 176 -22.33 -5.67 16.49
C SER A 176 -21.50 -5.00 17.60
N LYS A 177 -20.69 -3.98 17.27
CA LYS A 177 -19.78 -3.25 18.17
C LYS A 177 -18.65 -4.11 18.76
N ASP A 178 -18.38 -5.27 18.16
CA ASP A 178 -17.17 -6.04 18.44
C ASP A 178 -15.99 -5.51 17.64
N PHE A 179 -15.43 -4.40 18.13
CA PHE A 179 -14.26 -3.79 17.51
C PHE A 179 -13.00 -4.65 17.65
N LYS A 180 -12.94 -5.52 18.67
CA LYS A 180 -11.80 -6.40 18.91
C LYS A 180 -11.69 -7.43 17.79
N ARG A 181 -12.79 -8.14 17.49
CA ARG A 181 -12.81 -9.12 16.40
C ARG A 181 -12.51 -8.48 15.05
N GLY A 182 -13.05 -7.29 14.79
CA GLY A 182 -12.74 -6.54 13.57
C GLY A 182 -11.27 -6.16 13.43
N ASP A 183 -10.57 -5.92 14.54
CA ASP A 183 -9.13 -5.64 14.54
C ASP A 183 -8.28 -6.90 14.39
N GLU A 184 -8.68 -8.01 15.01
CA GLU A 184 -8.04 -9.32 14.84
C GLU A 184 -7.99 -9.74 13.38
N ILE A 185 -9.12 -9.62 12.66
CA ILE A 185 -9.19 -9.93 11.22
C ILE A 185 -8.23 -9.03 10.42
N ARG A 186 -8.15 -7.75 10.77
CA ARG A 186 -7.26 -6.79 10.10
C ARG A 186 -5.78 -7.18 10.30
N VAL A 187 -5.41 -7.59 11.51
CA VAL A 187 -4.04 -8.02 11.85
C VAL A 187 -3.71 -9.34 11.16
N GLU A 188 -4.63 -10.30 11.16
CA GLU A 188 -4.42 -11.61 10.51
C GLU A 188 -4.17 -11.46 9.01
N LEU A 189 -5.00 -10.68 8.32
CA LEU A 189 -4.83 -10.41 6.90
C LEU A 189 -3.52 -9.65 6.63
N ALA A 190 -3.19 -8.65 7.46
CA ALA A 190 -1.95 -7.88 7.30
C ALA A 190 -0.70 -8.75 7.48
N ALA A 191 -0.71 -9.69 8.43
CA ALA A 191 0.36 -10.67 8.62
C ALA A 191 0.53 -11.58 7.39
N LYS A 192 -0.57 -11.89 6.70
CA LYS A 192 -0.57 -12.64 5.43
C LYS A 192 -0.23 -11.78 4.21
N GLY A 193 0.03 -10.47 4.38
CA GLY A 193 0.39 -9.56 3.30
C GLY A 193 -0.81 -9.00 2.53
N ILE A 194 -1.98 -8.94 3.18
CA ILE A 194 -3.22 -8.38 2.66
C ILE A 194 -3.67 -7.24 3.58
N ALA A 195 -3.71 -6.02 3.05
CA ALA A 195 -4.21 -4.86 3.78
C ALA A 195 -5.66 -4.57 3.38
N LEU A 196 -6.50 -4.25 4.37
CA LEU A 196 -7.85 -3.75 4.14
C LEU A 196 -7.85 -2.22 4.09
N MET A 197 -8.68 -1.66 3.20
CA MET A 197 -8.86 -0.22 3.03
C MET A 197 -10.35 0.08 2.87
N ASP A 198 -10.87 0.93 3.76
CA ASP A 198 -12.26 1.38 3.70
C ASP A 198 -12.36 2.56 2.72
N VAL A 199 -13.17 2.42 1.67
CA VAL A 199 -13.40 3.44 0.62
C VAL A 199 -14.91 3.71 0.55
N GLY A 200 -15.34 4.85 1.09
CA GLY A 200 -16.77 5.14 1.22
C GLY A 200 -17.45 4.10 2.11
N ASN A 201 -18.44 3.40 1.55
CA ASN A 201 -19.18 2.34 2.27
C ASN A 201 -18.62 0.93 2.01
N GLU A 202 -17.57 0.81 1.20
CA GLU A 202 -17.01 -0.49 0.80
C GLU A 202 -15.66 -0.73 1.49
N THR A 203 -15.37 -1.99 1.81
CA THR A 203 -14.04 -2.42 2.25
C THR A 203 -13.37 -3.15 1.08
N ILE A 204 -12.28 -2.59 0.57
CA ILE A 204 -11.48 -3.23 -0.47
C ILE A 204 -10.17 -3.74 0.11
N TRP A 205 -9.62 -4.81 -0.47
CA TRP A 205 -8.32 -5.34 -0.06
C TRP A 205 -7.22 -5.01 -1.06
N ARG A 206 -5.99 -4.95 -0.57
CA ARG A 206 -4.79 -4.73 -1.39
C ARG A 206 -3.61 -5.56 -0.91
N PRO A 207 -2.76 -6.07 -1.82
CA PRO A 207 -1.43 -6.55 -1.46
C PRO A 207 -0.65 -5.52 -0.64
N CYS A 208 -0.03 -5.97 0.45
CA CYS A 208 0.95 -5.20 1.22
C CYS A 208 2.22 -6.02 1.49
N VAL A 209 3.25 -5.33 1.94
CA VAL A 209 4.47 -5.99 2.42
C VAL A 209 4.13 -6.66 3.75
N ARG A 210 4.49 -7.94 3.91
CA ARG A 210 4.37 -8.62 5.21
C ARG A 210 5.28 -7.89 6.19
N PRO A 211 4.81 -7.51 7.39
CA PRO A 211 5.70 -7.10 8.45
C PRO A 211 6.73 -8.22 8.64
N VAL A 212 8.02 -7.88 8.66
CA VAL A 212 9.06 -8.85 9.01
C VAL A 212 8.74 -9.32 10.42
N GLN A 213 8.25 -10.55 10.54
CA GLN A 213 8.29 -11.23 11.83
C GLN A 213 9.75 -11.60 12.01
N GLU A 214 10.44 -10.96 12.95
CA GLU A 214 11.69 -11.52 13.47
C GLU A 214 11.37 -12.96 13.83
N GLU A 215 12.00 -13.92 13.14
CA GLU A 215 11.90 -15.32 13.50
C GLU A 215 12.36 -15.41 14.95
N GLN A 216 11.44 -15.64 15.88
CA GLN A 216 11.82 -16.06 17.22
C GLN A 216 12.62 -17.36 17.03
N PRO A 217 13.84 -17.45 17.59
CA PRO A 217 14.63 -18.66 17.50
C PRO A 217 13.81 -19.83 18.06
N PRO A 218 13.93 -21.04 17.47
CA PRO A 218 13.12 -22.17 17.85
C PRO A 218 13.26 -22.39 19.36
N LEU A 219 12.12 -22.43 20.05
CA LEU A 219 12.05 -22.78 21.47
C LEU A 219 12.78 -24.12 21.67
N PRO A 220 13.67 -24.24 22.67
CA PRO A 220 14.42 -25.46 22.89
C PRO A 220 13.42 -26.61 23.09
N SER A 221 13.54 -27.61 22.21
CA SER A 221 12.84 -28.87 22.32
C SER A 221 13.11 -29.43 23.71
N GLN A 222 12.06 -29.78 24.44
CA GLN A 222 12.18 -30.44 25.73
C GLN A 222 12.97 -31.74 25.50
N GLU A 223 14.22 -31.75 25.96
CA GLU A 223 15.01 -32.98 26.06
C GLU A 223 14.22 -33.97 26.90
N GLU A 224 14.00 -35.15 26.31
CA GLU A 224 13.48 -36.33 26.99
C GLU A 224 14.27 -36.55 28.28
N GLN A 225 13.57 -36.55 29.41
CA GLN A 225 14.12 -37.07 30.65
C GLN A 225 14.49 -38.54 30.44
N PRO A 226 15.73 -38.97 30.72
CA PRO A 226 16.05 -40.39 30.70
C PRO A 226 15.38 -41.07 31.90
N SER A 227 14.60 -42.10 31.60
CA SER A 227 13.96 -42.98 32.56
C SER A 227 14.99 -43.77 33.37
N VAL A 228 14.72 -43.89 34.66
CA VAL A 228 15.47 -44.69 35.61
C VAL A 228 15.11 -46.16 35.42
N ALA A 229 16.02 -46.98 34.89
CA ALA A 229 16.18 -48.42 35.21
C ALA A 229 17.17 -49.10 34.24
N ASP A 230 18.38 -49.40 34.69
CA ASP A 230 18.84 -50.80 34.80
C ASP A 230 20.22 -50.82 35.49
N LYS A 231 20.29 -51.42 36.68
CA LYS A 231 21.55 -51.85 37.29
C LYS A 231 21.58 -53.36 37.11
N GLN A 232 22.34 -53.83 36.14
CA GLN A 232 22.74 -55.23 36.06
C GLN A 232 24.20 -55.37 36.47
N GLU A 233 24.40 -56.29 37.42
CA GLU A 233 25.66 -56.82 37.92
C GLU A 233 26.59 -57.26 36.78
N GLU A 234 27.83 -56.76 36.78
CA GLU A 234 28.93 -57.45 36.12
C GLU A 234 29.85 -58.06 37.19
N LYS A 235 29.72 -59.38 37.28
CA LYS A 235 30.46 -60.30 38.14
C LYS A 235 31.68 -60.80 37.35
N VAL A 236 32.87 -60.27 37.62
CA VAL A 236 34.12 -60.83 37.08
C VAL A 236 34.74 -61.78 38.11
N LEU A 237 34.88 -63.04 37.71
CA LEU A 237 35.50 -64.15 38.45
C LEU A 237 37.05 -64.06 38.43
N PRO A 238 37.75 -64.74 39.37
CA PRO A 238 39.21 -64.67 39.53
C PRO A 238 39.95 -65.82 38.81
N VAL A 239 41.21 -65.60 38.40
CA VAL A 239 42.21 -66.68 38.26
C VAL A 239 43.61 -66.17 38.64
N SER A 240 44.24 -66.93 39.54
CA SER A 240 45.54 -66.72 40.17
C SER A 240 46.76 -66.94 39.26
N THR A 241 47.86 -66.25 39.57
CA THR A 241 49.16 -66.86 39.94
C THR A 241 49.87 -65.89 40.88
#